data_AF-X1K3C0-F1
#
_entry.id   AF-X1K3C0-F1
#
_cell.length_a   1.000
_cell.length_b   1.000
_cell.length_c   1.000
_cell.angle_alpha   90.00
_cell.angle_beta   90.00
_cell.angle_gamma   90.00
#
_symmetry.space_group_name_H-M   'P 1'
#
loop_
_entity.id
_entity.type
_entity.pdbx_description
1 polymer ?
#
loop_
_entity_poly.entity_id
_entity_poly.type
_entity_poly.pdbx_seq_one_letter_code
_entity_poly.pdbx_strand_id
1 'polypeptide(L)'
;GLKKVPVHIADDLTPAQKRAYRIADNQTADLADWNYELLAQELGELGKVEFDLQALGFPADQLGALLEPELKDGLTDPDAVPEPLDPAVTRRGDLYVLGDHRLLCGDASDASDVDRLLDGARIQLVNTDPPYNVKVEPRTKAAILAAGQSGKMTHHQRFDLVRQPSFAPLRGRAKVPAKRMKLRPRDRPLLNDYLPDAQFAKLLEAWFGQIARALEPGRAFYIWGGYANCANYPPALKASELYFSQAIIWVKQ
;
A
#
# COMPACT_ATOMS: atom_id res chain seq x y z
N GLY A 1 -32.14 11.66 -27.57
CA GLY A 1 -33.31 10.81 -27.27
C GLY A 1 -33.24 9.54 -28.09
N LEU A 2 -33.72 8.42 -27.54
CA LEU A 2 -33.77 7.13 -28.24
C LEU A 2 -34.76 7.18 -29.42
N LYS A 3 -34.33 6.76 -30.61
CA LYS A 3 -35.19 6.70 -31.82
C LYS A 3 -36.12 5.49 -31.84
N LYS A 4 -35.83 4.46 -31.05
CA LYS A 4 -36.59 3.22 -30.88
C LYS A 4 -36.44 2.77 -29.43
N VAL A 5 -37.51 2.27 -28.82
CA VAL A 5 -37.53 1.79 -27.42
C VAL A 5 -38.01 0.33 -27.43
N PRO A 6 -37.35 -0.58 -26.70
CA PRO A 6 -37.85 -1.94 -26.54
C PRO A 6 -39.17 -1.91 -25.79
N VAL A 7 -40.21 -2.52 -26.37
CA VAL A 7 -41.54 -2.62 -25.77
C VAL A 7 -41.99 -4.08 -25.79
N HIS A 8 -42.60 -4.51 -24.69
CA HIS A 8 -43.36 -5.76 -24.66
C HIS A 8 -44.84 -5.43 -24.83
N ILE A 9 -45.51 -6.08 -25.79
CA ILE A 9 -46.92 -5.83 -26.10
C ILE A 9 -47.76 -6.95 -25.47
N ALA A 10 -48.57 -6.60 -24.47
CA ALA A 10 -49.60 -7.50 -23.94
C ALA A 10 -50.85 -7.44 -24.83
N ASP A 11 -50.98 -8.39 -25.76
CA ASP A 11 -52.05 -8.46 -26.77
C ASP A 11 -53.26 -9.30 -26.35
N ASP A 12 -53.15 -10.02 -25.24
CA ASP A 12 -54.11 -10.99 -24.71
C ASP A 12 -55.12 -10.40 -23.69
N LEU A 13 -55.06 -9.07 -23.42
CA LEU A 13 -55.93 -8.41 -22.45
C LEU A 13 -57.25 -7.90 -23.05
N THR A 14 -58.37 -8.21 -22.40
CA THR A 14 -59.68 -7.62 -22.71
C THR A 14 -59.70 -6.10 -22.46
N PRO A 15 -60.65 -5.34 -23.04
CA PRO A 15 -60.79 -3.90 -22.79
C PRO A 15 -61.03 -3.53 -21.31
N ALA A 16 -61.56 -4.44 -20.50
CA ALA A 16 -61.73 -4.25 -19.06
C ALA A 16 -60.41 -4.48 -18.31
N GLN A 17 -59.69 -5.57 -18.62
CA GLN A 17 -58.37 -5.85 -18.03
C GLN A 17 -57.35 -4.75 -18.34
N LYS A 18 -57.35 -4.18 -19.56
CA LYS A 18 -56.51 -3.01 -19.91
C LYS A 18 -56.79 -1.78 -19.05
N ARG A 19 -58.04 -1.59 -18.58
CA ARG A 19 -58.40 -0.50 -17.68
C ARG A 19 -57.95 -0.80 -16.25
N ALA A 20 -58.20 -2.02 -15.77
CA ALA A 20 -57.78 -2.46 -14.45
C ALA A 20 -56.25 -2.41 -14.29
N TYR A 21 -55.49 -2.92 -15.28
CA TYR A 21 -54.03 -2.95 -15.24
C TYR A 21 -53.42 -1.55 -15.12
N ARG A 22 -53.92 -0.57 -15.90
CA ARG A 22 -53.42 0.82 -15.82
C ARG A 22 -53.64 1.48 -14.45
N ILE A 23 -54.74 1.14 -13.78
CA ILE A 23 -55.02 1.67 -12.44
C ILE A 23 -54.13 0.96 -11.42
N ALA A 24 -54.02 -0.37 -11.54
CA ALA A 24 -53.21 -1.19 -10.65
C ALA A 24 -51.73 -0.80 -10.71
N ASP A 25 -51.15 -0.63 -11.90
CA ASP A 25 -49.74 -0.26 -12.12
C ASP A 25 -49.34 1.01 -11.34
N ASN A 26 -50.13 2.09 -11.51
CA ASN A 26 -49.94 3.33 -10.75
C ASN A 26 -50.08 3.12 -9.24
N GLN A 27 -51.14 2.42 -8.80
CA GLN A 27 -51.39 2.19 -7.38
C GLN A 27 -50.31 1.33 -6.73
N THR A 28 -49.77 0.34 -7.45
CA THR A 28 -48.70 -0.51 -6.93
C THR A 28 -47.38 0.25 -6.81
N ALA A 29 -47.11 1.20 -7.71
CA ALA A 29 -45.96 2.08 -7.59
C ALA A 29 -46.04 2.97 -6.33
N ASP A 30 -47.24 3.49 -6.00
CA ASP A 30 -47.46 4.30 -4.79
C ASP A 30 -47.35 3.50 -3.48
N LEU A 31 -47.54 2.18 -3.54
CA LEU A 31 -47.47 1.28 -2.38
C LEU A 31 -46.10 0.59 -2.23
N ALA A 32 -45.19 0.78 -3.19
CA ALA A 32 -43.92 0.07 -3.22
C ALA A 32 -42.81 0.89 -2.53
N ASP A 33 -41.96 0.18 -1.79
CA ASP A 33 -40.71 0.70 -1.22
C ASP A 33 -39.52 -0.05 -1.81
N TRP A 34 -38.38 0.64 -1.95
CA TRP A 34 -37.13 0.00 -2.37
C TRP A 34 -36.50 -0.76 -1.21
N ASN A 35 -36.23 -2.05 -1.43
CA ASN A 35 -35.25 -2.79 -0.64
C ASN A 35 -33.89 -2.70 -1.33
N TYR A 36 -33.06 -1.75 -0.90
CA TYR A 36 -31.76 -1.49 -1.52
C TYR A 36 -30.76 -2.64 -1.39
N GLU A 37 -30.85 -3.45 -0.32
CA GLU A 37 -30.00 -4.63 -0.17
C GLU A 37 -30.34 -5.69 -1.23
N LEU A 38 -31.62 -5.99 -1.40
CA LEU A 38 -32.08 -6.95 -2.41
C LEU A 38 -31.83 -6.41 -3.83
N LEU A 39 -32.05 -5.11 -4.05
CA LEU A 39 -31.78 -4.44 -5.32
C LEU A 39 -30.31 -4.56 -5.73
N ALA A 40 -29.37 -4.32 -4.81
CA ALA A 40 -27.95 -4.44 -5.07
C ALA A 40 -27.56 -5.87 -5.49
N GLN A 41 -28.13 -6.88 -4.84
CA GLN A 41 -27.92 -8.29 -5.19
C GLN A 41 -28.43 -8.60 -6.60
N GLU A 42 -29.67 -8.22 -6.91
CA GLU A 42 -30.29 -8.43 -8.23
C GLU A 42 -29.51 -7.71 -9.35
N LEU A 43 -29.09 -6.45 -9.14
CA LEU A 43 -28.25 -5.72 -10.10
C LEU A 43 -26.90 -6.41 -10.31
N GLY A 44 -26.31 -6.93 -9.24
CA GLY A 44 -25.07 -7.71 -9.29
C GLY A 44 -25.22 -9.03 -10.05
N GLU A 45 -26.38 -9.68 -9.99
CA GLU A 45 -26.70 -10.88 -10.76
C GLU A 45 -26.97 -10.59 -12.23
N LEU A 46 -27.75 -9.55 -12.53
CA LEU A 46 -27.98 -9.08 -13.90
C LEU A 46 -26.68 -8.69 -14.62
N GLY A 47 -25.73 -8.08 -13.90
CA GLY A 47 -24.41 -7.78 -14.43
C GLY A 47 -23.58 -9.02 -14.83
N LYS A 48 -23.85 -10.19 -14.24
CA LYS A 48 -23.16 -11.46 -14.58
C LYS A 48 -23.65 -12.09 -15.88
N VAL A 49 -24.86 -11.75 -16.32
CA VAL A 49 -25.50 -12.33 -17.52
C VAL A 49 -25.47 -11.37 -18.72
N GLU A 50 -24.50 -10.45 -18.76
CA GLU A 50 -24.29 -9.45 -19.82
C GLU A 50 -25.53 -8.59 -20.13
N PHE A 51 -26.39 -8.35 -19.12
CA PHE A 51 -27.51 -7.44 -19.27
C PHE A 51 -27.06 -5.97 -19.20
N ASP A 52 -27.58 -5.11 -20.08
CA ASP A 52 -27.30 -3.68 -20.07
C ASP A 52 -28.04 -2.98 -18.92
N LEU A 53 -27.37 -2.83 -17.77
CA LEU A 53 -27.92 -2.17 -16.58
C LEU A 53 -28.32 -0.70 -16.83
N GLN A 54 -27.77 -0.03 -17.86
CA GLN A 54 -28.16 1.34 -18.21
C GLN A 54 -29.59 1.40 -18.78
N ALA A 55 -30.15 0.27 -19.22
CA ALA A 55 -31.53 0.19 -19.69
C ALA A 55 -32.57 0.24 -18.56
N LEU A 56 -32.16 0.06 -17.30
CA LEU A 56 -33.07 0.03 -16.14
C LEU A 56 -33.55 1.42 -15.69
N GLY A 57 -33.02 2.49 -16.30
CA GLY A 57 -33.47 3.86 -16.04
C GLY A 57 -32.82 4.52 -14.81
N PHE A 58 -31.86 3.86 -14.17
CA PHE A 58 -31.03 4.47 -13.12
C PHE A 58 -29.93 5.34 -13.75
N PRO A 59 -29.66 6.54 -13.20
CA PRO A 59 -28.43 7.28 -13.45
C PRO A 59 -27.17 6.44 -13.19
N ALA A 60 -26.11 6.66 -13.97
CA ALA A 60 -24.90 5.84 -13.88
C ALA A 60 -24.18 5.94 -12.52
N ASP A 61 -24.20 7.11 -11.89
CA ASP A 61 -23.68 7.35 -10.55
C ASP A 61 -24.49 6.61 -9.48
N GLN A 62 -25.82 6.56 -9.63
CA GLN A 62 -26.69 5.81 -8.74
C GLN A 62 -26.44 4.29 -8.84
N LEU A 63 -26.26 3.76 -10.05
CA LEU A 63 -25.89 2.35 -10.25
C LEU A 63 -24.55 2.02 -9.60
N GLY A 64 -23.57 2.92 -9.70
CA GLY A 64 -22.27 2.79 -9.03
C GLY A 64 -22.43 2.67 -7.51
N ALA A 65 -23.17 3.60 -6.90
CA ALA A 65 -23.42 3.59 -5.46
C ALA A 65 -24.17 2.34 -4.97
N LEU A 66 -25.09 1.79 -5.77
CA LEU A 66 -25.83 0.56 -5.43
C LEU A 66 -24.99 -0.71 -5.56
N LEU A 67 -23.96 -0.71 -6.40
CA LEU A 67 -23.07 -1.85 -6.64
C LEU A 67 -21.78 -1.79 -5.82
N GLU A 68 -21.48 -0.63 -5.21
CA GLU A 68 -20.34 -0.50 -4.31
C GLU A 68 -20.56 -1.38 -3.07
N PRO A 69 -19.64 -2.31 -2.76
CA PRO A 69 -19.74 -3.08 -1.54
C PRO A 69 -19.67 -2.14 -0.35
N GLU A 70 -20.53 -2.33 0.65
CA GLU A 70 -20.41 -1.63 1.92
C GLU A 70 -18.99 -1.84 2.46
N LEU A 71 -18.19 -0.77 2.44
CA LEU A 71 -16.95 -0.71 3.18
C LEU A 71 -17.32 -0.72 4.66
N LYS A 72 -17.43 -1.91 5.23
CA LYS A 72 -17.55 -2.06 6.68
C LYS A 72 -16.31 -1.41 7.29
N ASP A 73 -16.53 -0.41 8.14
CA ASP A 73 -15.48 0.12 8.99
C ASP A 73 -14.79 -1.05 9.69
N GLY A 74 -13.45 -1.04 9.65
CA GLY A 74 -12.66 -2.07 10.33
C GLY A 74 -13.06 -2.16 11.80
N LEU A 75 -12.92 -3.35 12.39
CA LEU A 75 -13.26 -3.62 13.80
C LEU A 75 -12.40 -2.84 14.83
N THR A 76 -11.51 -1.98 14.36
CA THR A 76 -10.57 -1.20 15.15
C THR A 76 -10.48 0.20 14.58
N ASP A 77 -10.36 1.20 15.44
CA ASP A 77 -9.99 2.55 15.03
C ASP A 77 -8.71 2.48 14.16
N PRO A 78 -8.69 3.06 12.95
CA PRO A 78 -7.52 3.06 12.07
C PRO A 78 -6.26 3.68 12.71
N ASP A 79 -6.43 4.50 13.75
CA ASP A 79 -5.37 5.07 14.55
C ASP A 79 -5.08 4.30 15.86
N ALA A 80 -5.86 3.27 16.20
CA ALA A 80 -5.58 2.41 17.34
C ALA A 80 -4.22 1.72 17.15
N VAL A 81 -3.37 1.83 18.17
CA VAL A 81 -2.06 1.21 18.19
C VAL A 81 -2.19 -0.12 18.94
N PRO A 82 -1.95 -1.27 18.28
CA PRO A 82 -1.82 -2.52 19.00
C PRO A 82 -0.76 -2.38 20.09
N GLU A 83 -0.98 -2.99 21.25
CA GLU A 83 0.06 -3.00 22.27
C GLU A 83 1.37 -3.53 21.66
N PRO A 84 2.53 -2.95 22.01
CA PRO A 84 3.80 -3.42 21.47
C PRO A 84 3.89 -4.92 21.71
N LEU A 85 4.09 -5.67 20.62
CA LEU A 85 4.40 -7.10 20.71
C LEU A 85 5.55 -7.30 21.71
N ASP A 86 5.52 -8.45 22.39
CA ASP A 86 6.58 -8.96 23.25
C ASP A 86 7.97 -8.76 22.63
N PRO A 87 9.05 -8.67 23.44
CA PRO A 87 10.41 -8.54 22.92
C PRO A 87 10.64 -9.55 21.79
N ALA A 88 11.19 -9.07 20.67
CA ALA A 88 11.42 -9.89 19.48
C ALA A 88 12.11 -11.20 19.89
N VAL A 89 11.45 -12.32 19.61
CA VAL A 89 11.95 -13.66 19.95
C VAL A 89 13.19 -13.98 19.09
N THR A 90 13.18 -13.52 17.84
CA THR A 90 14.28 -13.63 16.90
C THR A 90 15.47 -12.77 17.31
N ARG A 91 16.65 -13.39 17.32
CA ARG A 91 17.95 -12.78 17.66
C ARG A 91 18.93 -12.93 16.52
N ARG A 92 19.95 -12.06 16.48
CA ARG A 92 21.03 -12.17 15.50
C ARG A 92 21.69 -13.54 15.60
N GLY A 93 21.89 -14.20 14.46
CA GLY A 93 22.42 -15.56 14.33
C GLY A 93 21.35 -16.65 14.26
N ASP A 94 20.09 -16.34 14.59
CA ASP A 94 18.98 -17.28 14.46
C ASP A 94 18.76 -17.62 12.98
N LEU A 95 18.86 -18.91 12.69
CA LEU A 95 18.65 -19.49 11.36
C LEU A 95 17.41 -20.37 11.40
N TYR A 96 16.41 -20.00 10.60
CA TYR A 96 15.19 -20.76 10.42
C TYR A 96 15.28 -21.55 9.11
N VAL A 97 15.02 -22.86 9.19
CA VAL A 97 14.93 -23.76 8.03
C VAL A 97 13.44 -24.05 7.78
N LEU A 98 12.97 -23.67 6.60
CA LEU A 98 11.57 -23.65 6.19
C LEU A 98 11.40 -24.56 4.96
N GLY A 99 11.58 -25.87 5.15
CA GLY A 99 11.72 -26.82 4.05
C GLY A 99 13.02 -26.58 3.30
N ASP A 100 12.93 -26.35 1.98
CA ASP A 100 14.08 -26.03 1.13
C ASP A 100 14.55 -24.56 1.27
N HIS A 101 13.84 -23.75 2.06
CA HIS A 101 14.16 -22.33 2.26
C HIS A 101 14.87 -22.07 3.58
N ARG A 102 15.72 -21.03 3.61
CA ARG A 102 16.47 -20.62 4.80
C ARG A 102 16.29 -19.13 5.04
N LEU A 103 16.07 -18.74 6.29
CA LEU A 103 15.95 -17.35 6.73
C LEU A 103 16.91 -17.12 7.90
N LEU A 104 17.84 -16.19 7.74
CA LEU A 104 18.79 -15.80 8.77
C LEU A 104 18.49 -14.39 9.27
N CYS A 105 18.41 -14.22 10.60
CA CYS A 105 18.55 -12.90 11.20
C CYS A 105 20.04 -12.56 11.31
N GLY A 106 20.59 -11.90 10.29
CA GLY A 106 22.02 -11.61 10.19
C GLY A 106 22.30 -10.24 9.57
N ASP A 107 23.59 -9.94 9.39
CA ASP A 107 24.07 -8.77 8.67
C ASP A 107 24.44 -9.15 7.23
N ALA A 108 23.71 -8.60 6.26
CA ALA A 108 23.98 -8.87 4.84
C ALA A 108 25.31 -8.31 4.33
N SER A 109 26.01 -7.47 5.12
CA SER A 109 27.38 -7.03 4.83
C SER A 109 28.46 -7.99 5.35
N ASP A 110 28.10 -8.90 6.26
CA ASP A 110 29.02 -9.82 6.91
C ASP A 110 29.14 -11.13 6.13
N ALA A 111 30.38 -11.51 5.77
CA ALA A 111 30.61 -12.71 4.98
C ALA A 111 30.24 -13.99 5.74
N SER A 112 30.41 -14.04 7.06
CA SER A 112 30.11 -15.23 7.87
C SER A 112 28.61 -15.46 8.01
N ASP A 113 27.82 -14.39 8.14
CA ASP A 113 26.36 -14.46 8.13
C ASP A 113 25.86 -14.92 6.74
N VAL A 114 26.39 -14.37 5.65
CA VAL A 114 26.04 -14.81 4.28
C VAL A 114 26.43 -16.27 4.05
N ASP A 115 27.64 -16.68 4.42
CA ASP A 115 28.09 -18.08 4.25
C ASP A 115 27.23 -19.06 5.04
N ARG A 116 26.87 -18.68 6.28
CA ARG A 116 25.96 -19.47 7.11
C ARG A 116 24.59 -19.60 6.46
N LEU A 117 24.04 -18.54 5.86
CA LEU A 117 22.76 -18.56 5.16
C LEU A 117 22.80 -19.39 3.87
N LEU A 118 23.93 -19.42 3.18
CA LEU A 118 24.08 -20.16 1.92
C LEU A 118 24.41 -21.64 2.12
N ASP A 119 25.18 -21.99 3.16
CA ASP A 119 25.62 -23.38 3.43
C ASP A 119 26.16 -24.09 2.19
N GLY A 120 27.02 -23.36 1.46
CA GLY A 120 27.66 -23.84 0.22
C GLY A 120 26.79 -23.75 -1.03
N ALA A 121 25.51 -23.37 -0.93
CA ALA A 121 24.65 -23.18 -2.09
C ALA A 121 25.16 -22.03 -2.99
N ARG A 122 25.06 -22.23 -4.30
CA ARG A 122 25.38 -21.22 -5.31
C ARG A 122 24.14 -20.41 -5.67
N ILE A 123 24.28 -19.09 -5.76
CA ILE A 123 23.15 -18.19 -6.05
C ILE A 123 23.02 -17.94 -7.55
N GLN A 124 21.81 -18.17 -8.07
CA GLN A 124 21.47 -17.93 -9.47
C GLN A 124 20.76 -16.58 -9.71
N LEU A 125 20.22 -15.98 -8.66
CA LEU A 125 19.52 -14.71 -8.73
C LEU A 125 19.57 -14.02 -7.37
N VAL A 126 19.91 -12.73 -7.35
CA VAL A 126 19.71 -11.88 -6.17
C VAL A 126 18.59 -10.88 -6.43
N ASN A 127 17.71 -10.71 -5.46
CA ASN A 127 16.73 -9.64 -5.43
C ASN A 127 16.86 -8.92 -4.08
N THR A 128 17.20 -7.64 -4.08
CA THR A 128 17.52 -6.90 -2.85
C THR A 128 16.93 -5.50 -2.86
N ASP A 129 16.44 -5.08 -1.70
CA ASP A 129 15.92 -3.74 -1.44
C ASP A 129 16.75 -3.08 -0.32
N PRO A 130 17.99 -2.63 -0.63
CA PRO A 130 18.88 -2.06 0.39
C PRO A 130 18.31 -0.73 0.89
N PRO A 131 18.65 -0.28 2.12
CA PRO A 131 18.25 1.04 2.61
C PRO A 131 18.58 2.17 1.63
N TYR A 132 17.66 3.13 1.45
CA TYR A 132 17.81 4.20 0.44
C TYR A 132 18.56 5.44 0.94
N ASN A 133 18.81 5.55 2.25
CA ASN A 133 19.36 6.75 2.90
C ASN A 133 18.60 8.05 2.50
N VAL A 134 17.29 7.93 2.27
CA VAL A 134 16.40 9.05 1.94
C VAL A 134 15.74 9.47 3.24
N LYS A 135 16.05 10.68 3.69
CA LYS A 135 15.57 11.26 4.96
C LYS A 135 14.04 11.20 5.03
N VAL A 136 13.46 10.16 5.62
CA VAL A 136 12.01 9.97 5.63
C VAL A 136 11.41 10.96 6.59
N GLU A 137 10.57 11.86 6.08
CA GLU A 137 9.92 12.83 6.94
C GLU A 137 8.88 12.14 7.86
N PRO A 138 8.81 12.51 9.14
CA PRO A 138 7.82 11.95 10.06
C PRO A 138 6.41 12.32 9.60
N ARG A 139 5.55 11.31 9.39
CA ARG A 139 4.18 11.52 8.84
C ARG A 139 3.06 11.58 9.88
N THR A 140 3.33 11.27 11.15
CA THR A 140 2.31 11.34 12.20
C THR A 140 2.44 12.55 13.09
N LYS A 141 1.32 13.02 13.64
CA LYS A 141 1.32 14.10 14.65
C LYS A 141 2.29 13.82 15.80
N ALA A 142 2.32 12.59 16.32
CA ALA A 142 3.25 12.18 17.38
C ALA A 142 4.73 12.23 16.94
N ALA A 143 5.05 11.73 15.73
CA ALA A 143 6.41 11.77 15.21
C ALA A 143 6.85 13.19 14.82
N ILE A 144 5.95 14.02 14.29
CA ILE A 144 6.18 15.44 14.00
C ILE A 144 6.43 16.23 15.29
N LEU A 145 5.65 15.99 16.36
CA LEU A 145 5.87 16.58 17.68
C LEU A 145 7.21 16.16 18.29
N ALA A 146 7.60 14.89 18.14
CA ALA A 146 8.90 14.39 18.58
C ALA A 146 10.06 14.98 17.77
N ALA A 147 9.92 15.06 16.44
CA ALA A 147 10.92 15.66 15.56
C ALA A 147 11.02 17.19 15.73
N GLY A 148 9.90 17.88 15.96
CA GLY A 148 9.86 19.33 16.19
C GLY A 148 10.62 19.79 17.44
N GLN A 149 10.78 18.92 18.44
CA GLN A 149 11.64 19.19 19.61
C GLN A 149 13.14 19.17 19.28
N SER A 150 13.54 18.56 18.15
CA SER A 150 14.94 18.50 17.70
C SER A 150 15.38 19.66 16.79
N GLY A 151 14.50 20.63 16.51
CA GLY A 151 14.87 21.93 15.94
C GLY A 151 15.25 21.97 14.45
N LYS A 152 15.04 20.90 13.68
CA LYS A 152 15.31 20.87 12.23
C LYS A 152 14.06 20.50 11.45
N MET A 153 13.31 21.50 10.99
CA MET A 153 12.24 21.32 10.02
C MET A 153 12.76 21.48 8.59
N THR A 154 12.53 20.49 7.72
CA THR A 154 12.91 20.50 6.30
C THR A 154 11.83 21.16 5.42
N HIS A 155 12.19 21.55 4.19
CA HIS A 155 11.38 22.38 3.29
C HIS A 155 10.01 21.76 2.91
N HIS A 156 9.88 20.43 2.86
CA HIS A 156 8.62 19.76 2.49
C HIS A 156 7.58 19.77 3.62
N GLN A 157 8.02 19.84 4.88
CA GLN A 157 7.13 19.89 6.04
C GLN A 157 6.22 21.13 6.02
N ARG A 158 6.68 22.25 5.47
CA ARG A 158 5.83 23.44 5.27
C ARG A 158 4.72 23.19 4.24
N PHE A 159 4.99 22.41 3.21
CA PHE A 159 4.00 22.14 2.15
C PHE A 159 2.94 21.13 2.59
N ASP A 160 3.31 20.08 3.33
CA ASP A 160 2.35 19.10 3.86
C ASP A 160 1.43 19.72 4.92
N LEU A 161 1.94 20.62 5.76
CA LEU A 161 1.15 21.42 6.70
C LEU A 161 0.13 22.35 6.01
N VAL A 162 0.46 22.85 4.81
CA VAL A 162 -0.43 23.69 4.01
C VAL A 162 -1.50 22.86 3.28
N ARG A 163 -1.16 21.64 2.85
CA ARG A 163 -2.11 20.74 2.15
C ARG A 163 -3.05 20.00 3.11
N GLN A 164 -2.66 19.80 4.37
CA GLN A 164 -3.48 19.16 5.38
C GLN A 164 -3.57 20.02 6.66
N PRO A 165 -4.50 20.99 6.72
CA PRO A 165 -4.61 21.91 7.86
C PRO A 165 -4.91 21.22 9.21
N SER A 166 -5.38 19.97 9.19
CA SER A 166 -5.54 19.12 10.38
C SER A 166 -4.22 18.72 11.05
N PHE A 167 -3.07 18.92 10.38
CA PHE A 167 -1.72 18.72 10.91
C PHE A 167 -1.07 20.01 11.42
N ALA A 168 -1.71 21.17 11.23
CA ALA A 168 -1.23 22.43 11.79
C ALA A 168 -1.06 22.32 13.32
N PRO A 169 0.06 22.77 13.90
CA PRO A 169 0.19 22.83 15.34
C PRO A 169 -0.88 23.78 15.89
N LEU A 170 -1.84 23.23 16.62
CA LEU A 170 -2.86 23.99 17.36
C LEU A 170 -2.16 24.94 18.32
N ARG A 171 -2.00 26.21 17.91
CA ARG A 171 -1.51 27.28 18.78
C ARG A 171 -2.43 27.35 20.00
N GLY A 172 -1.86 27.13 21.20
CA GLY A 172 -2.53 27.45 22.46
C GLY A 172 -3.21 26.32 23.23
N ARG A 173 -3.04 25.03 22.87
CA ARG A 173 -3.44 23.94 23.78
C ARG A 173 -2.29 23.54 24.71
N ALA A 174 -2.66 23.26 25.96
CA ALA A 174 -1.77 22.90 27.05
C ALA A 174 -0.79 21.79 26.65
N LYS A 175 0.46 21.88 27.16
CA LYS A 175 1.49 20.85 27.03
C LYS A 175 0.88 19.48 27.33
N VAL A 176 0.76 18.64 26.30
CA VAL A 176 0.42 17.22 26.49
C VAL A 176 1.48 16.65 27.44
N PRO A 177 1.09 16.00 28.56
CA PRO A 177 2.06 15.47 29.51
C PRO A 177 3.00 14.53 28.78
N ALA A 178 4.30 14.67 29.00
CA ALA A 178 5.35 13.83 28.46
C ALA A 178 5.34 12.41 29.05
N LYS A 179 4.16 11.78 29.18
CA LYS A 179 4.03 10.33 29.34
C LYS A 179 4.51 9.71 28.03
N ARG A 180 5.83 9.56 27.92
CA ARG A 180 6.60 8.71 26.98
C ARG A 180 5.70 8.14 25.89
N MET A 181 5.32 8.98 24.93
CA MET A 181 4.44 8.60 23.82
C MET A 181 5.21 7.52 23.06
N LYS A 182 4.88 6.25 23.29
CA LYS A 182 5.56 5.12 22.65
C LYS A 182 5.21 5.21 21.17
N LEU A 183 6.14 5.70 20.37
CA LEU A 183 5.99 5.81 18.92
C LEU A 183 5.73 4.40 18.34
N ARG A 184 4.78 4.30 17.41
CA ARG A 184 4.55 3.07 16.61
C ARG A 184 5.87 2.71 15.94
N PRO A 185 6.17 1.42 15.68
CA PRO A 185 7.39 1.05 14.96
C PRO A 185 7.65 1.88 13.69
N ARG A 186 6.59 2.17 12.90
CA ARG A 186 6.64 3.04 11.71
C ARG A 186 6.90 4.53 11.97
N ASP A 187 6.69 4.98 13.20
CA ASP A 187 6.88 6.38 13.63
C ASP A 187 8.19 6.58 14.39
N ARG A 188 8.92 5.49 14.68
CA ARG A 188 10.22 5.57 15.35
C ARG A 188 11.27 6.08 14.35
N PRO A 189 12.20 6.94 14.78
CA PRO A 189 13.36 7.29 13.96
C PRO A 189 14.09 6.01 13.54
N LEU A 190 14.29 5.82 12.25
CA LEU A 190 15.14 4.76 11.74
C LEU A 190 16.59 5.15 12.06
N LEU A 191 17.27 4.31 12.85
CA LEU A 191 18.58 4.63 13.44
C LEU A 191 19.64 5.05 12.39
N ASN A 192 19.51 4.52 11.17
CA ASN A 192 20.45 4.68 10.06
C ASN A 192 19.91 5.53 8.91
N ASP A 193 18.88 6.36 9.15
CA ASP A 193 18.29 7.23 8.12
C ASP A 193 19.10 8.53 7.88
N TYR A 194 20.15 8.71 8.67
CA TYR A 194 21.01 9.90 8.68
C TYR A 194 22.48 9.53 8.49
N LEU A 195 22.78 8.58 7.61
CA LEU A 195 24.16 8.20 7.34
C LEU A 195 24.84 9.24 6.43
N PRO A 196 26.05 9.71 6.79
CA PRO A 196 26.86 10.49 5.86
C PRO A 196 27.12 9.71 4.57
N ASP A 197 27.17 10.41 3.44
CA ASP A 197 27.31 9.79 2.11
C ASP A 197 28.50 8.83 2.02
N ALA A 198 29.64 9.19 2.62
CA ALA A 198 30.83 8.33 2.65
C ALA A 198 30.63 7.04 3.45
N GLN A 199 29.81 7.06 4.51
CA GLN A 199 29.48 5.86 5.27
C GLN A 199 28.46 5.01 4.52
N PHE A 200 27.50 5.63 3.86
CA PHE A 200 26.53 4.93 3.03
C PHE A 200 27.18 4.25 1.83
N ALA A 201 28.15 4.90 1.18
CA ALA A 201 28.94 4.30 0.10
C ALA A 201 29.66 3.02 0.54
N LYS A 202 30.28 3.03 1.73
CA LYS A 202 30.93 1.83 2.30
C LYS A 202 29.95 0.68 2.54
N LEU A 203 28.72 0.99 2.95
CA LEU A 203 27.68 -0.02 3.15
C LEU A 203 27.23 -0.61 1.81
N LEU A 204 27.05 0.22 0.78
CA LEU A 204 26.72 -0.25 -0.57
C LEU A 204 27.82 -1.15 -1.12
N GLU A 205 29.08 -0.78 -0.98
CA GLU A 205 30.22 -1.62 -1.36
C GLU A 205 30.22 -2.94 -0.60
N ALA A 206 29.95 -2.93 0.71
CA ALA A 206 29.91 -4.15 1.50
C ALA A 206 28.76 -5.08 1.06
N TRP A 207 27.54 -4.55 0.90
CA TRP A 207 26.39 -5.33 0.46
C TRP A 207 26.55 -5.86 -0.97
N PHE A 208 26.95 -5.01 -1.91
CA PHE A 208 27.13 -5.40 -3.31
C PHE A 208 28.34 -6.31 -3.50
N GLY A 209 29.37 -6.16 -2.68
CA GLY A 209 30.49 -7.10 -2.61
C GLY A 209 30.05 -8.50 -2.18
N GLN A 210 29.13 -8.63 -1.22
CA GLN A 210 28.58 -9.94 -0.86
C GLN A 210 27.74 -10.54 -2.00
N ILE A 211 26.99 -9.71 -2.75
CA ILE A 211 26.27 -10.16 -3.95
C ILE A 211 27.26 -10.72 -4.98
N ALA A 212 28.32 -9.98 -5.30
CA ALA A 212 29.34 -10.42 -6.25
C ALA A 212 30.03 -11.72 -5.82
N ARG A 213 30.25 -11.91 -4.52
CA ARG A 213 30.86 -13.12 -3.97
C ARG A 213 29.95 -14.36 -4.04
N ALA A 214 28.66 -14.18 -3.80
CA ALA A 214 27.69 -15.28 -3.71
C ALA A 214 27.09 -15.68 -5.07
N LEU A 215 26.91 -14.71 -5.97
CA LEU A 215 26.25 -14.88 -7.26
C LEU A 215 27.17 -15.65 -8.24
N GLU A 216 26.63 -16.66 -8.93
CA GLU A 216 27.40 -17.34 -9.98
C GLU A 216 27.71 -16.37 -11.15
N PRO A 217 28.91 -16.47 -11.78
CA PRO A 217 29.22 -15.68 -12.96
C PRO A 217 28.17 -15.82 -14.07
N GLY A 218 27.76 -14.69 -14.66
CA GLY A 218 26.76 -14.64 -15.74
C GLY A 218 25.30 -14.67 -15.27
N ARG A 219 25.05 -14.67 -13.96
CA ARG A 219 23.70 -14.59 -13.38
C ARG A 219 23.24 -13.17 -13.13
N ALA A 220 21.94 -13.02 -12.85
CA ALA A 220 21.29 -11.73 -12.73
C ALA A 220 21.11 -11.30 -11.27
N PHE A 221 21.00 -9.98 -11.08
CA PHE A 221 20.59 -9.39 -9.81
C PHE A 221 19.62 -8.23 -10.07
N TYR A 222 18.71 -8.01 -9.12
CA TYR A 222 17.78 -6.89 -9.10
C TYR A 222 17.98 -6.10 -7.81
N ILE A 223 18.14 -4.78 -7.94
CA ILE A 223 18.29 -3.85 -6.82
C ILE A 223 17.18 -2.84 -6.90
N TRP A 224 16.34 -2.81 -5.87
CA TRP A 224 15.33 -1.77 -5.71
C TRP A 224 15.98 -0.49 -5.20
N GLY A 225 15.48 0.64 -5.67
CA GLY A 225 16.01 1.96 -5.32
C GLY A 225 14.97 3.05 -5.56
N GLY A 226 15.05 4.11 -4.78
CA GLY A 226 14.34 5.34 -5.04
C GLY A 226 15.02 6.18 -6.13
N TYR A 227 14.26 7.04 -6.77
CA TYR A 227 14.80 7.98 -7.77
C TYR A 227 15.88 8.90 -7.17
N ALA A 228 15.73 9.29 -5.90
CA ALA A 228 16.66 10.23 -5.25
C ALA A 228 18.03 9.61 -4.91
N ASN A 229 18.13 8.29 -4.81
CA ASN A 229 19.35 7.59 -4.37
C ASN A 229 19.93 6.64 -5.43
N CYS A 230 19.30 6.52 -6.60
CA CYS A 230 19.76 5.63 -7.67
C CYS A 230 21.18 5.97 -8.17
N ALA A 231 21.59 7.24 -8.10
CA ALA A 231 22.94 7.67 -8.47
C ALA A 231 24.06 7.08 -7.59
N ASN A 232 23.72 6.61 -6.38
CA ASN A 232 24.69 6.02 -5.46
C ASN A 232 25.09 4.59 -5.85
N TYR A 233 24.26 3.90 -6.64
CA TYR A 233 24.46 2.47 -6.92
C TYR A 233 25.50 2.18 -8.01
N PRO A 234 25.53 2.87 -9.17
CA PRO A 234 26.51 2.57 -10.22
C PRO A 234 27.98 2.59 -9.78
N PRO A 235 28.45 3.54 -8.95
CA PRO A 235 29.82 3.49 -8.43
C PRO A 235 30.11 2.23 -7.59
N ALA A 236 29.20 1.86 -6.69
CA ALA A 236 29.37 0.68 -5.84
C ALA A 236 29.28 -0.64 -6.62
N LEU A 237 28.39 -0.69 -7.62
CA LEU A 237 28.30 -1.82 -8.56
C LEU A 237 29.61 -2.00 -9.33
N LYS A 238 30.15 -0.90 -9.87
CA LYS A 238 31.43 -0.92 -10.57
C LYS A 238 32.57 -1.38 -9.67
N ALA A 239 32.61 -0.91 -8.42
CA ALA A 239 33.63 -1.32 -7.44
C ALA A 239 33.52 -2.82 -7.08
N SER A 240 32.32 -3.39 -7.17
CA SER A 240 32.06 -4.81 -6.90
C SER A 240 32.09 -5.68 -8.16
N GLU A 241 32.52 -5.14 -9.30
CA GLU A 241 32.54 -5.81 -10.62
C GLU A 241 31.17 -6.33 -11.08
N LEU A 242 30.08 -5.74 -10.60
CA LEU A 242 28.72 -6.05 -11.01
C LEU A 242 28.30 -5.20 -12.20
N TYR A 243 27.89 -5.85 -13.29
CA TYR A 243 27.47 -5.17 -14.51
C TYR A 243 26.07 -4.58 -14.38
N PHE A 244 25.96 -3.25 -14.46
CA PHE A 244 24.68 -2.54 -14.52
C PHE A 244 24.11 -2.57 -15.95
N SER A 245 23.13 -3.45 -16.18
CA SER A 245 22.54 -3.62 -17.52
C SER A 245 21.52 -2.53 -17.88
N GLN A 246 20.52 -2.30 -17.04
CA GLN A 246 19.44 -1.35 -17.32
C GLN A 246 18.70 -0.93 -16.04
N ALA A 247 17.99 0.19 -16.11
CA ALA A 247 17.05 0.63 -15.08
C ALA A 247 15.61 0.30 -15.50
N ILE A 248 14.84 -0.32 -14.61
CA ILE A 248 13.41 -0.60 -14.80
C ILE A 248 12.62 0.34 -13.89
N ILE A 249 11.63 1.03 -14.45
CA ILE A 249 10.80 1.97 -13.68
C ILE A 249 9.48 1.32 -13.27
N TRP A 250 9.26 1.20 -11.96
CA TRP A 250 8.00 0.74 -11.40
C TRP A 250 7.07 1.93 -11.12
N VAL A 251 6.00 2.06 -11.90
CA VAL A 251 4.95 3.08 -11.69
C VAL A 251 3.94 2.54 -10.68
N LYS A 252 3.92 3.12 -9.47
CA LYS A 252 2.91 2.84 -8.45
C LYS A 252 1.66 3.67 -8.78
N GLN A 253 0.52 3.00 -9.01
CA GLN A 253 -0.80 3.62 -9.17
C GLN A 253 -1.43 3.87 -7.80
#